data_AF-H0GZQ6-F1
#
_entry.id   AF-H0GZQ6-F1
#
_cell.length_a   1.000
_cell.length_b   1.000
_cell.length_c   1.000
_cell.angle_alpha   90.00
_cell.angle_beta   90.00
_cell.angle_gamma   90.00
#
_symmetry.space_group_name_H-M   'P 1'
#
loop_
_entity.id
_entity.type
_entity.pdbx_description
1 polymer ?
#
loop_
_entity_poly.entity_id
_entity_poly.type
_entity_poly.pdbx_seq_one_letter_code
_entity_poly.pdbx_strand_id
1 'polypeptide(L)'
;MPLKRSLKQSLERLASLQSRYNIFTSVSPSPYTLSNKEEISKELAGYAVSIKDNIVTKDLPTTCASHILENYKSPYDATVVKLLKQAGVHILGKTNLDEFGMGSGGIHSIRGPVINPLYPHEEKRIMGGSSSGAAASVACGLVDFALGTDTGGSVRLPACYGSVLGFKPSYGRLSRFGVIAYSQSLDTVGILSKKIDILRKVFLVLDKYDAKDPTSLNEELRGLIEKNKKIKKLGKSVL
;
A
#
# COMPACT_ATOMS: atom_id res chain seq x y z
N MET A 1 -7.46 -2.25 -24.05
CA MET A 1 -7.32 -0.94 -23.38
C MET A 1 -5.84 -0.58 -23.39
N PRO A 2 -5.42 0.56 -23.98
CA PRO A 2 -4.00 0.92 -24.02
C PRO A 2 -3.51 1.17 -22.59
N LEU A 3 -2.46 0.44 -22.19
CA LEU A 3 -1.75 0.66 -20.94
C LEU A 3 -1.39 2.15 -20.82
N LYS A 4 -1.71 2.79 -19.69
CA LYS A 4 -1.30 4.17 -19.45
C LYS A 4 0.22 4.26 -19.61
N ARG A 5 0.67 5.28 -20.34
CA ARG A 5 2.07 5.58 -20.71
C ARG A 5 3.08 5.49 -19.54
N SER A 6 2.62 5.60 -18.29
CA SER A 6 3.45 5.49 -17.09
C SER A 6 4.01 4.08 -16.85
N LEU A 7 3.27 3.01 -17.17
CA LEU A 7 3.62 1.67 -16.69
C LEU A 7 4.80 1.03 -17.44
N LYS A 8 4.89 1.25 -18.76
CA LYS A 8 6.04 0.81 -19.58
C LYS A 8 7.33 1.51 -19.15
N GLN A 9 7.25 2.82 -18.88
CA GLN A 9 8.37 3.61 -18.39
C GLN A 9 8.83 3.17 -16.99
N SER A 10 7.90 2.74 -16.13
CA SER A 10 8.24 2.19 -14.81
C SER A 10 9.09 0.92 -14.92
N LEU A 11 8.79 0.01 -15.85
CA LEU A 11 9.55 -1.23 -16.02
C LEU A 11 10.98 -1.01 -16.50
N GLU A 12 11.16 -0.16 -17.51
CA GLU A 12 12.48 0.13 -18.08
C GLU A 12 13.42 0.67 -17.00
N ARG A 13 12.87 1.38 -16.01
CA ARG A 13 13.60 1.95 -14.88
C ARG A 13 13.66 1.03 -13.65
N LEU A 14 12.80 0.01 -13.58
CA LEU A 14 12.62 -0.82 -12.38
C LEU A 14 13.92 -1.50 -11.97
N ALA A 15 14.61 -2.16 -12.89
CA ALA A 15 15.84 -2.90 -12.58
C ALA A 15 16.92 -1.96 -11.99
N SER A 16 17.12 -0.79 -12.60
CA SER A 16 18.11 0.20 -12.17
C SER A 16 17.75 0.87 -10.83
N LEU A 17 16.47 1.13 -10.58
CA LEU A 17 16.02 1.70 -9.31
C LEU A 17 16.02 0.66 -8.20
N GLN A 18 15.65 -0.58 -8.50
CA GLN A 18 15.70 -1.69 -7.55
C GLN A 18 17.14 -1.95 -7.10
N SER A 19 18.10 -2.01 -8.03
CA SER A 19 19.50 -2.26 -7.69
C SER A 19 20.13 -1.14 -6.85
N ARG A 20 19.69 0.11 -7.03
CA ARG A 20 20.22 1.27 -6.30
C ARG A 20 19.56 1.51 -4.95
N TYR A 21 18.26 1.24 -4.84
CA TYR A 21 17.46 1.69 -3.69
C TYR A 21 16.80 0.56 -2.90
N ASN A 22 16.90 -0.69 -3.36
CA ASN A 22 16.42 -1.89 -2.66
C ASN A 22 14.93 -1.83 -2.25
N ILE A 23 14.08 -1.46 -3.20
CA ILE A 23 12.68 -1.07 -2.97
C ILE A 23 11.77 -2.29 -2.73
N PHE A 24 11.95 -3.35 -3.51
CA PHE A 24 11.09 -4.53 -3.55
C PHE A 24 11.76 -5.76 -2.92
N THR A 25 10.98 -6.58 -2.20
CA THR A 25 11.37 -7.94 -1.78
C THR A 25 11.07 -8.97 -2.87
N SER A 26 10.04 -8.72 -3.69
CA SER A 26 9.71 -9.51 -4.87
C SER A 26 8.95 -8.65 -5.89
N VAL A 27 9.12 -8.96 -7.17
CA VAL A 27 8.47 -8.28 -8.30
C VAL A 27 7.66 -9.31 -9.08
N SER A 28 6.48 -8.93 -9.55
CA SER A 28 5.61 -9.81 -10.33
C SER A 28 6.30 -10.23 -11.64
N PRO A 29 6.35 -11.54 -11.98
CA PRO A 29 6.95 -12.00 -13.23
C PRO A 29 6.15 -11.57 -14.46
N SER A 30 4.84 -11.40 -14.28
CA SER A 30 3.91 -10.88 -15.29
C SER A 30 3.04 -9.82 -14.63
N PRO A 31 3.50 -8.56 -14.53
CA PRO A 31 2.74 -7.48 -13.90
C PRO A 31 1.40 -7.14 -14.60
N TYR A 32 1.01 -7.89 -15.65
CA TYR A 32 0.05 -7.48 -16.68
C TYR A 32 -1.12 -8.42 -16.95
N THR A 33 -1.21 -9.59 -16.30
CA THR A 33 -2.30 -10.52 -16.61
C THR A 33 -3.54 -10.15 -15.79
N LEU A 34 -4.54 -9.55 -16.45
CA LEU A 34 -5.87 -9.38 -15.87
C LEU A 34 -6.53 -10.75 -15.72
N SER A 35 -7.13 -11.04 -14.55
CA SER A 35 -8.04 -12.17 -14.41
C SER A 35 -9.44 -11.74 -14.82
N ASN A 36 -9.99 -12.37 -15.87
CA ASN A 36 -11.31 -12.09 -16.47
C ASN A 36 -12.51 -12.48 -15.57
N LYS A 37 -12.57 -12.10 -14.30
CA LYS A 37 -13.73 -12.43 -13.44
C LYS A 37 -14.28 -11.22 -12.69
N GLU A 38 -15.58 -11.00 -12.91
CA GLU A 38 -16.52 -10.12 -12.21
C GLU A 38 -15.88 -8.85 -11.61
N GLU A 39 -15.80 -7.83 -12.46
CA GLU A 39 -15.25 -6.51 -12.13
C GLU A 39 -16.22 -5.76 -11.19
N ILE A 40 -15.77 -5.47 -9.97
CA ILE A 40 -16.56 -4.70 -8.99
C ILE A 40 -16.57 -3.20 -9.34
N SER A 41 -15.53 -2.71 -10.04
CA SER A 41 -15.44 -1.34 -10.56
C SER A 41 -14.23 -1.19 -11.49
N LYS A 42 -14.38 -0.49 -12.64
CA LYS A 42 -13.26 -0.16 -13.54
C LYS A 42 -12.53 1.13 -13.16
N GLU A 43 -12.86 1.76 -12.04
CA GLU A 43 -12.32 3.09 -11.70
C GLU A 43 -10.80 3.13 -11.54
N LEU A 44 -10.21 2.00 -11.12
CA LEU A 44 -8.75 1.84 -10.97
C LEU A 44 -8.15 0.90 -12.04
N ALA A 45 -8.89 0.60 -13.11
CA ALA A 45 -8.40 -0.25 -14.18
C ALA A 45 -7.11 0.32 -14.78
N GLY A 46 -6.07 -0.52 -14.85
CA GLY A 46 -4.77 -0.15 -15.44
C GLY A 46 -3.86 0.68 -14.54
N TYR A 47 -4.25 0.96 -13.28
CA TYR A 47 -3.34 1.53 -12.29
C TYR A 47 -2.38 0.47 -11.75
N ALA A 48 -1.17 0.87 -11.38
CA ALA A 48 -0.21 0.00 -10.73
C ALA A 48 -0.09 0.29 -9.23
N VAL A 49 -0.01 -0.78 -8.45
CA VAL A 49 0.19 -0.75 -6.99
C VAL A 49 1.41 -1.56 -6.57
N SER A 50 2.11 -1.08 -5.56
CA SER A 50 3.05 -1.90 -4.78
C SER A 50 2.48 -2.19 -3.41
N ILE A 51 2.70 -3.40 -2.89
CA ILE A 51 2.09 -3.87 -1.64
C ILE A 51 3.17 -4.11 -0.60
N LYS A 52 3.07 -3.51 0.60
CA LYS A 52 4.01 -3.81 1.69
C LYS A 52 4.04 -5.29 2.03
N ASP A 53 5.24 -5.84 2.25
CA ASP A 53 5.43 -7.30 2.35
C ASP A 53 5.01 -7.95 3.68
N ASN A 54 4.24 -7.23 4.51
CA ASN A 54 3.46 -7.78 5.62
C ASN A 54 1.96 -7.92 5.29
N ILE A 55 1.57 -7.68 4.04
CA ILE A 55 0.21 -7.90 3.53
C ILE A 55 0.25 -9.15 2.64
N VAL A 56 -0.60 -10.13 2.93
CA VAL A 56 -0.56 -11.42 2.25
C VAL A 56 -1.12 -11.37 0.82
N THR A 57 -0.45 -12.09 -0.06
CA THR A 57 -0.79 -12.26 -1.47
C THR A 57 -0.67 -13.74 -1.84
N LYS A 58 -1.54 -14.24 -2.73
CA LYS A 58 -1.41 -15.60 -3.27
C LYS A 58 -0.27 -15.72 -4.28
N ASP A 59 -0.12 -14.70 -5.12
CA ASP A 59 0.73 -14.78 -6.31
C ASP A 59 2.19 -14.43 -6.04
N LEU A 60 2.47 -13.81 -4.89
CA LEU A 60 3.81 -13.38 -4.46
C LEU A 60 4.07 -13.80 -3.01
N PRO A 61 5.32 -14.12 -2.64
CA PRO A 61 5.67 -14.41 -1.25
C PRO A 61 5.31 -13.27 -0.29
N THR A 62 5.18 -13.58 1.00
CA THR A 62 4.99 -12.58 2.05
C THR A 62 6.00 -12.83 3.16
N THR A 63 7.09 -12.07 3.17
CA THR A 63 8.25 -12.38 4.04
C THR A 63 8.30 -11.57 5.32
N CYS A 64 7.53 -10.49 5.44
CA CYS A 64 7.70 -9.49 6.50
C CYS A 64 9.14 -8.97 6.65
N ALA A 65 9.98 -9.08 5.61
CA ALA A 65 11.42 -8.82 5.69
C ALA A 65 12.13 -9.61 6.81
N SER A 66 11.63 -10.80 7.13
CA SER A 66 12.11 -11.68 8.19
C SER A 66 12.60 -13.02 7.65
N HIS A 67 13.65 -13.57 8.26
CA HIS A 67 14.09 -14.94 7.99
C HIS A 67 13.00 -15.96 8.38
N ILE A 68 12.15 -15.65 9.36
CA ILE A 68 11.08 -16.53 9.84
C ILE A 68 10.08 -16.86 8.73
N LEU A 69 9.81 -15.89 7.84
CA LEU A 69 8.81 -16.01 6.78
C LEU A 69 9.43 -15.94 5.37
N GLU A 70 10.74 -16.10 5.22
CA GLU A 70 11.46 -15.87 3.95
C GLU A 70 10.87 -16.65 2.76
N ASN A 71 10.37 -17.86 3.01
CA ASN A 71 9.76 -18.73 2.01
C ASN A 71 8.23 -18.87 2.15
N TYR A 72 7.58 -18.04 2.96
CA TYR A 72 6.14 -18.13 3.18
C TYR A 72 5.37 -17.70 1.92
N LYS A 73 4.47 -18.59 1.47
CA LYS A 73 3.50 -18.36 0.40
C LYS A 73 2.11 -18.49 0.98
N SER A 74 1.35 -17.40 0.97
CA SER A 74 0.01 -17.41 1.54
C SER A 74 -0.97 -18.15 0.62
N PRO A 75 -1.87 -18.99 1.16
CA PRO A 75 -2.90 -19.63 0.35
C PRO A 75 -4.07 -18.69 0.00
N TYR A 76 -4.07 -17.45 0.50
CA TYR A 76 -5.12 -16.45 0.25
C TYR A 76 -4.54 -15.04 0.04
N ASP A 77 -5.35 -14.16 -0.57
CA ASP A 77 -5.05 -12.74 -0.66
C ASP A 77 -5.68 -12.03 0.54
N ALA A 78 -5.00 -11.00 1.07
CA ALA A 78 -5.63 -10.07 2.01
C ALA A 78 -6.87 -9.42 1.38
N THR A 79 -7.84 -9.01 2.21
CA THR A 79 -9.08 -8.40 1.68
C THR A 79 -8.79 -7.17 0.83
N VAL A 80 -7.88 -6.30 1.28
CA VAL A 80 -7.47 -5.11 0.51
C VAL A 80 -6.82 -5.46 -0.83
N VAL A 81 -6.03 -6.54 -0.90
CA VAL A 81 -5.44 -7.03 -2.14
C VAL A 81 -6.52 -7.55 -3.08
N LYS A 82 -7.46 -8.36 -2.56
CA LYS A 82 -8.59 -8.88 -3.33
C LYS A 82 -9.42 -7.75 -3.95
N LEU A 83 -9.76 -6.73 -3.15
CA LEU A 83 -10.53 -5.57 -3.63
C LEU A 83 -9.80 -4.80 -4.73
N LEU A 84 -8.48 -4.60 -4.62
CA LEU A 84 -7.68 -3.96 -5.68
C LEU A 84 -7.65 -4.79 -6.97
N LYS A 85 -7.46 -6.11 -6.87
CA LYS A 85 -7.50 -7.01 -8.04
C LYS A 85 -8.86 -6.93 -8.74
N GLN A 86 -9.95 -6.96 -7.97
CA GLN A 86 -11.32 -6.83 -8.49
C GLN A 86 -11.61 -5.45 -9.10
N ALA A 87 -10.84 -4.42 -8.72
CA ALA A 87 -10.90 -3.08 -9.29
C ALA A 87 -9.99 -2.90 -10.53
N GLY A 88 -9.39 -3.99 -11.04
CA GLY A 88 -8.53 -3.99 -12.23
C GLY A 88 -7.13 -3.39 -12.01
N VAL A 89 -6.65 -3.38 -10.77
CA VAL A 89 -5.32 -2.86 -10.42
C VAL A 89 -4.24 -3.92 -10.65
N HIS A 90 -3.11 -3.49 -11.22
CA HIS A 90 -1.93 -4.31 -11.43
C HIS A 90 -0.99 -4.24 -10.23
N ILE A 91 -0.69 -5.39 -9.62
CA ILE A 91 0.29 -5.48 -8.53
C ILE A 91 1.67 -5.62 -9.13
N LEU A 92 2.51 -4.59 -8.97
CA LEU A 92 3.89 -4.60 -9.45
C LEU A 92 4.78 -5.54 -8.63
N GLY A 93 4.60 -5.56 -7.31
CA GLY A 93 5.46 -6.35 -6.43
C GLY A 93 5.20 -6.09 -4.94
N LYS A 94 5.98 -6.79 -4.12
CA LYS A 94 6.02 -6.65 -2.67
C LYS A 94 7.17 -5.76 -2.25
N THR A 95 6.92 -4.76 -1.42
CA THR A 95 7.93 -3.77 -1.04
C THR A 95 8.62 -4.13 0.26
N ASN A 96 9.92 -3.82 0.32
CA ASN A 96 10.73 -3.95 1.51
C ASN A 96 10.19 -3.07 2.66
N LEU A 97 10.49 -3.47 3.89
CA LEU A 97 9.97 -2.91 5.13
C LEU A 97 10.95 -3.15 6.27
N ASP A 98 10.75 -2.48 7.41
CA ASP A 98 11.33 -2.97 8.65
C ASP A 98 10.67 -4.29 9.07
N GLU A 99 11.45 -5.23 9.59
CA GLU A 99 11.07 -6.60 9.93
C GLU A 99 9.81 -6.64 10.82
N PHE A 100 8.78 -7.38 10.38
CA PHE A 100 7.44 -7.42 11.00
C PHE A 100 6.76 -6.04 11.20
N GLY A 101 7.25 -5.00 10.54
CA GLY A 101 6.78 -3.63 10.70
C GLY A 101 7.42 -2.89 11.88
N MET A 102 8.40 -3.48 12.57
CA MET A 102 9.03 -2.98 13.79
C MET A 102 10.27 -2.15 13.47
N GLY A 103 10.06 -0.85 13.28
CA GLY A 103 11.11 0.11 12.98
C GLY A 103 10.55 1.38 12.36
N SER A 104 11.31 2.47 12.48
CA SER A 104 10.95 3.78 11.95
C SER A 104 11.94 4.30 10.91
N GLY A 105 13.02 3.55 10.63
CA GLY A 105 14.10 3.95 9.72
C GLY A 105 14.08 3.28 8.35
N GLY A 106 13.45 2.10 8.21
CA GLY A 106 13.58 1.28 7.00
C GLY A 106 14.95 0.59 6.90
N ILE A 107 15.57 0.25 8.04
CA ILE A 107 16.93 -0.28 8.13
C ILE A 107 17.01 -1.72 8.63
N HIS A 108 15.93 -2.26 9.20
CA HIS A 108 15.88 -3.61 9.77
C HIS A 108 15.21 -4.56 8.79
N SER A 109 15.96 -5.17 7.87
CA SER A 109 15.41 -6.10 6.89
C SER A 109 16.45 -7.14 6.49
N ILE A 110 16.03 -8.39 6.31
CA ILE A 110 16.91 -9.44 5.76
C ILE A 110 17.38 -9.14 4.33
N ARG A 111 16.68 -8.25 3.62
CA ARG A 111 17.09 -7.79 2.28
C ARG A 111 18.03 -6.58 2.34
N GLY A 112 18.39 -6.11 3.53
CA GLY A 112 19.11 -4.85 3.75
C GLY A 112 18.19 -3.62 3.74
N PRO A 113 18.74 -2.44 4.08
CA PRO A 113 17.99 -1.20 4.21
C PRO A 113 17.41 -0.71 2.87
N VAL A 114 16.33 0.06 2.94
CA VAL A 114 15.82 0.84 1.80
C VAL A 114 16.48 2.22 1.80
N ILE A 115 17.05 2.61 0.66
CA ILE A 115 17.71 3.90 0.49
C ILE A 115 16.71 4.92 -0.08
N ASN A 116 16.70 6.12 0.46
CA ASN A 116 15.79 7.18 0.04
C ASN A 116 16.12 7.68 -1.38
N PRO A 117 15.21 7.57 -2.35
CA PRO A 117 15.47 7.93 -3.74
C PRO A 117 15.44 9.43 -4.03
N LEU A 118 15.15 10.29 -3.04
CA LEU A 118 15.31 11.74 -3.19
C LEU A 118 16.78 12.19 -3.19
N TYR A 119 17.70 11.29 -2.82
CA TYR A 119 19.13 11.55 -2.75
C TYR A 119 19.90 10.55 -3.62
N PRO A 120 21.16 10.86 -4.00
CA PRO A 120 22.09 9.87 -4.54
C PRO A 120 22.18 8.66 -3.61
N HIS A 121 22.16 7.44 -4.18
CA HIS A 121 22.12 6.21 -3.39
C HIS A 121 23.36 6.00 -2.51
N GLU A 122 24.48 6.61 -2.89
CA GLU A 122 25.75 6.62 -2.20
C GLU A 122 25.66 7.31 -0.82
N GLU A 123 24.74 8.26 -0.66
CA GLU A 123 24.52 8.95 0.62
C GLU A 123 23.84 8.08 1.67
N LYS A 124 23.22 6.95 1.26
CA LYS A 124 22.55 5.98 2.16
C LYS A 124 21.54 6.63 3.12
N ARG A 125 20.84 7.68 2.65
CA ARG A 125 19.80 8.36 3.44
C ARG A 125 18.63 7.42 3.72
N ILE A 126 18.13 7.47 4.95
CA ILE A 126 17.00 6.64 5.37
C ILE A 126 15.71 7.04 4.63
N MET A 127 14.93 6.04 4.23
CA MET A 127 13.60 6.24 3.66
C MET A 127 12.54 6.50 4.74
N GLY A 128 12.86 6.20 6.01
CA GLY A 128 11.88 6.10 7.08
C GLY A 128 11.12 4.78 6.99
N GLY A 129 10.38 4.43 8.03
CA GLY A 129 9.79 3.11 8.17
C GLY A 129 8.50 3.08 9.00
N SER A 130 7.82 1.94 9.07
CA SER A 130 8.23 0.67 8.46
C SER A 130 7.79 0.45 7.02
N SER A 131 6.99 1.32 6.42
CA SER A 131 6.58 1.19 4.99
C SER A 131 7.60 1.83 4.04
N SER A 132 8.87 1.51 4.21
CA SER A 132 10.01 2.14 3.54
C SER A 132 9.97 1.94 2.02
N GLY A 133 9.93 0.69 1.55
CA GLY A 133 9.87 0.38 0.12
C GLY A 133 8.59 0.90 -0.54
N ALA A 134 7.48 0.95 0.20
CA ALA A 134 6.23 1.52 -0.30
C ALA A 134 6.40 3.01 -0.64
N ALA A 135 6.98 3.81 0.26
CA ALA A 135 7.24 5.22 -0.02
C ALA A 135 8.28 5.41 -1.14
N ALA A 136 9.37 4.63 -1.13
CA ALA A 136 10.40 4.70 -2.17
C ALA A 136 9.84 4.39 -3.57
N SER A 137 8.97 3.38 -3.70
CA SER A 137 8.35 3.01 -4.98
C SER A 137 7.50 4.14 -5.57
N VAL A 138 6.74 4.85 -4.72
CA VAL A 138 5.91 5.99 -5.12
C VAL A 138 6.79 7.20 -5.43
N ALA A 139 7.79 7.49 -4.60
CA ALA A 139 8.74 8.58 -4.82
C ALA A 139 9.48 8.44 -6.15
N CYS A 140 9.87 7.22 -6.54
CA CYS A 140 10.47 6.91 -7.83
C CYS A 140 9.50 7.01 -9.02
N GLY A 141 8.19 7.02 -8.77
CA GLY A 141 7.16 6.93 -9.81
C GLY A 141 7.06 5.54 -10.45
N LEU A 142 7.46 4.48 -9.73
CA LEU A 142 7.34 3.09 -10.22
C LEU A 142 5.89 2.62 -10.22
N VAL A 143 5.08 3.12 -9.29
CA VAL A 143 3.65 2.80 -9.13
C VAL A 143 2.82 4.07 -8.99
N ASP A 144 1.52 3.98 -9.30
CA ASP A 144 0.58 5.09 -9.12
C ASP A 144 0.26 5.33 -7.64
N PHE A 145 0.25 4.25 -6.85
CA PHE A 145 0.07 4.26 -5.40
C PHE A 145 0.67 3.01 -4.76
N ALA A 146 0.80 3.03 -3.43
CA ALA A 146 1.24 1.87 -2.66
C ALA A 146 0.31 1.64 -1.46
N LEU A 147 0.19 0.39 -1.03
CA LEU A 147 -0.34 0.06 0.28
C LEU A 147 0.78 -0.13 1.29
N GLY A 148 0.63 0.49 2.46
CA GLY A 148 1.47 0.30 3.62
C GLY A 148 0.65 -0.02 4.87
N THR A 149 1.32 -0.16 6.01
CA THR A 149 0.67 -0.30 7.33
C THR A 149 1.24 0.74 8.28
N ASP A 150 0.38 1.37 9.06
CA ASP A 150 0.70 2.41 10.03
C ASP A 150 0.18 1.98 11.40
N THR A 151 1.12 1.59 12.27
CA THR A 151 0.84 1.23 13.67
C THR A 151 1.13 2.41 14.58
N GLY A 152 2.24 3.13 14.33
CA GLY A 152 2.67 4.29 15.12
C GLY A 152 3.23 5.45 14.29
N GLY A 153 2.97 5.49 12.97
CA GLY A 153 3.58 6.45 12.03
C GLY A 153 4.08 5.82 10.74
N SER A 154 3.99 4.49 10.62
CA SER A 154 4.70 3.71 9.62
C SER A 154 4.25 3.89 8.16
N VAL A 155 3.20 4.67 7.88
CA VAL A 155 2.87 5.15 6.53
C VAL A 155 3.21 6.63 6.40
N ARG A 156 2.83 7.43 7.40
CA ARG A 156 2.97 8.90 7.36
C ARG A 156 4.43 9.35 7.36
N LEU A 157 5.28 8.74 8.18
CA LEU A 157 6.69 9.09 8.31
C LEU A 157 7.49 8.80 7.02
N PRO A 158 7.46 7.58 6.45
CA PRO A 158 8.17 7.33 5.19
C PRO A 158 7.57 8.13 4.02
N ALA A 159 6.27 8.42 4.03
CA ALA A 159 5.68 9.32 3.03
C ALA A 159 6.24 10.76 3.13
N CYS A 160 6.39 11.28 4.36
CA CYS A 160 7.02 12.58 4.63
C CYS A 160 8.46 12.60 4.06
N TYR A 161 9.27 11.59 4.39
CA TYR A 161 10.65 11.50 3.92
C TYR A 161 10.78 11.25 2.42
N GLY A 162 9.75 10.68 1.79
CA GLY A 162 9.67 10.46 0.35
C GLY A 162 9.06 11.61 -0.44
N SER A 163 8.64 12.70 0.24
CA SER A 163 7.91 13.82 -0.37
C SER A 163 6.67 13.35 -1.17
N VAL A 164 5.87 12.47 -0.56
CA VAL A 164 4.63 11.94 -1.13
C VAL A 164 3.49 12.01 -0.11
N LEU A 165 2.25 11.87 -0.57
CA LEU A 165 1.10 11.80 0.33
C LEU A 165 1.10 10.43 1.03
N GLY A 166 0.95 10.42 2.35
CA GLY A 166 0.76 9.22 3.16
C GLY A 166 -0.48 9.35 4.02
N PHE A 167 -1.51 8.56 3.72
CA PHE A 167 -2.78 8.60 4.41
C PHE A 167 -2.96 7.37 5.28
N LYS A 168 -3.13 7.61 6.59
CA LYS A 168 -3.63 6.63 7.54
C LYS A 168 -5.11 6.91 7.82
N PRO A 169 -6.04 6.07 7.34
CA PRO A 169 -7.46 6.19 7.67
C PRO A 169 -7.76 6.09 9.18
N SER A 170 -9.02 6.31 9.53
CA SER A 170 -9.56 5.89 10.83
C SER A 170 -9.42 4.37 10.98
N TYR A 171 -9.14 3.92 12.21
CA TYR A 171 -9.08 2.49 12.54
C TYR A 171 -10.36 1.76 12.15
N GLY A 172 -10.23 0.52 11.66
CA GLY A 172 -11.35 -0.32 11.21
C GLY A 172 -11.97 0.07 9.86
N ARG A 173 -11.55 1.17 9.20
CA ARG A 173 -12.12 1.52 7.88
C ARG A 173 -11.69 0.60 6.75
N LEU A 174 -10.43 0.19 6.75
CA LEU A 174 -9.88 -0.79 5.81
C LEU A 174 -9.65 -2.09 6.57
N SER A 175 -10.09 -3.21 5.98
CA SER A 175 -9.93 -4.54 6.56
C SER A 175 -8.46 -4.89 6.80
N ARG A 176 -8.22 -5.55 7.93
CA ARG A 176 -6.93 -6.14 8.31
C ARG A 176 -6.88 -7.65 8.08
N PHE A 177 -7.93 -8.27 7.52
CA PHE A 177 -7.87 -9.67 7.14
C PHE A 177 -6.74 -9.90 6.11
N GLY A 178 -5.77 -10.75 6.48
CA GLY A 178 -4.55 -11.00 5.71
C GLY A 178 -3.46 -9.91 5.84
N VAL A 179 -3.60 -8.97 6.77
CA VAL A 179 -2.49 -8.11 7.21
C VAL A 179 -1.83 -8.80 8.40
N ILE A 180 -0.55 -9.14 8.27
CA ILE A 180 0.20 -9.80 9.35
C ILE A 180 0.30 -8.82 10.52
N ALA A 181 -0.16 -9.27 11.68
CA ALA A 181 -0.35 -8.44 12.85
C ALA A 181 0.99 -7.98 13.44
N TYR A 182 1.02 -6.71 13.86
CA TYR A 182 2.06 -6.18 14.74
C TYR A 182 1.45 -5.76 16.09
N SER A 183 0.55 -4.77 16.08
CA SER A 183 -0.22 -4.36 17.26
C SER A 183 -1.66 -4.09 16.84
N GLN A 184 -2.51 -5.09 17.04
CA GLN A 184 -3.81 -5.15 16.36
C GLN A 184 -4.77 -4.00 16.71
N SER A 185 -4.66 -3.40 17.89
CA SER A 185 -5.47 -2.24 18.29
C SER A 185 -5.03 -0.92 17.63
N LEU A 186 -3.88 -0.92 16.95
CA LEU A 186 -3.26 0.26 16.35
C LEU A 186 -3.06 0.10 14.84
N ASP A 187 -2.78 -1.12 14.39
CA ASP A 187 -2.51 -1.46 12.99
C ASP A 187 -3.60 -0.90 12.07
N THR A 188 -3.19 -0.07 11.12
CA THR A 188 -4.10 0.49 10.11
C THR A 188 -3.46 0.35 8.73
N VAL A 189 -4.18 -0.21 7.76
CA VAL A 189 -3.75 -0.16 6.35
C VAL A 189 -3.80 1.28 5.87
N GLY A 190 -2.70 1.77 5.30
CA GLY A 190 -2.60 3.11 4.75
C GLY A 190 -2.23 3.11 3.27
N ILE A 191 -2.40 4.28 2.65
CA ILE A 191 -2.24 4.48 1.21
C ILE A 191 -1.19 5.57 0.99
N LEU A 192 -0.26 5.33 0.06
CA LEU A 192 0.72 6.32 -0.36
C LEU A 192 0.53 6.65 -1.85
N SER A 193 0.60 7.92 -2.24
CA SER A 193 0.56 8.33 -3.65
C SER A 193 1.12 9.74 -3.84
N LYS A 194 1.49 10.11 -5.08
CA LYS A 194 1.80 11.50 -5.46
C LYS A 194 0.55 12.34 -5.76
N LYS A 195 -0.61 11.69 -5.99
CA LYS A 195 -1.83 12.39 -6.44
C LYS A 195 -2.98 12.13 -5.47
N ILE A 196 -3.54 13.21 -4.94
CA ILE A 196 -4.66 13.15 -3.99
C ILE A 196 -5.88 12.46 -4.60
N ASP A 197 -6.15 12.65 -5.89
CA ASP A 197 -7.27 12.02 -6.58
C ASP A 197 -7.13 10.50 -6.66
N ILE A 198 -5.91 9.99 -6.88
CA ILE A 198 -5.64 8.55 -6.88
C ILE A 198 -5.84 8.01 -5.47
N LEU A 199 -5.25 8.66 -4.47
CA LEU A 199 -5.38 8.26 -3.06
C LEU A 199 -6.85 8.18 -2.63
N ARG A 200 -7.68 9.17 -3.01
CA ARG A 200 -9.12 9.18 -2.73
C ARG A 200 -9.87 8.04 -3.42
N LYS A 201 -9.59 7.77 -4.71
CA LYS A 201 -10.21 6.65 -5.43
C LYS A 201 -9.86 5.31 -4.80
N VAL A 202 -8.58 5.10 -4.46
CA VAL A 202 -8.10 3.89 -3.77
C VAL A 202 -8.79 3.74 -2.42
N PHE A 203 -8.87 4.81 -1.63
CA PHE A 203 -9.58 4.77 -0.35
C PHE A 203 -11.04 4.35 -0.53
N LEU A 204 -11.78 4.91 -1.49
CA LEU A 204 -13.20 4.56 -1.70
C LEU A 204 -13.39 3.09 -2.15
N VAL A 205 -12.45 2.53 -2.90
CA VAL A 205 -12.45 1.11 -3.26
C VAL A 205 -12.24 0.22 -2.03
N LEU A 206 -11.38 0.64 -1.10
CA LEU A 206 -10.98 -0.15 0.06
C LEU A 206 -11.80 0.11 1.34
N ASP A 207 -12.50 1.24 1.44
CA ASP A 207 -13.33 1.64 2.58
C ASP A 207 -14.63 0.85 2.62
N LYS A 208 -14.52 -0.45 2.90
CA LYS A 208 -15.61 -1.43 2.91
C LYS A 208 -15.60 -2.19 4.23
N TYR A 209 -16.79 -2.57 4.69
CA TYR A 209 -16.92 -3.55 5.76
C TYR A 209 -16.41 -4.92 5.29
N ASP A 210 -15.75 -5.66 6.19
CA ASP A 210 -15.34 -7.03 5.97
C ASP A 210 -15.71 -7.90 7.17
N ALA A 211 -16.61 -8.86 6.95
CA ALA A 211 -17.04 -9.81 7.98
C ALA A 211 -15.93 -10.74 8.49
N LYS A 212 -14.81 -10.86 7.76
CA LYS A 212 -13.65 -11.66 8.19
C LYS A 212 -12.73 -10.92 9.16
N ASP A 213 -12.89 -9.61 9.29
CA ASP A 213 -12.15 -8.78 10.23
C ASP A 213 -13.09 -8.38 11.38
N PRO A 214 -12.95 -8.96 12.59
CA PRO A 214 -13.82 -8.65 13.73
C PRO A 214 -13.68 -7.20 14.21
N THR A 215 -12.68 -6.46 13.73
CA THR A 215 -12.45 -5.05 14.04
C THR A 215 -12.83 -4.10 12.91
N SER A 216 -13.32 -4.64 11.79
CA SER A 216 -13.82 -3.83 10.69
C SER A 216 -15.02 -3.02 11.16
N LEU A 217 -14.98 -1.70 10.94
CA LEU A 217 -16.07 -0.80 11.27
C LEU A 217 -17.34 -1.25 10.54
N ASN A 218 -18.41 -1.51 11.29
CA ASN A 218 -19.65 -2.06 10.74
C ASN A 218 -20.41 -1.02 9.88
N GLU A 219 -21.35 -1.51 9.07
CA GLU A 219 -22.11 -0.67 8.14
C GLU A 219 -23.00 0.36 8.85
N GLU A 220 -23.51 0.04 10.04
CA GLU A 220 -24.31 0.97 10.85
C GLU A 220 -23.50 2.22 11.23
N LEU A 221 -22.32 2.04 11.83
CA LEU A 221 -21.42 3.12 12.23
C LEU A 221 -20.90 3.90 11.02
N ARG A 222 -20.61 3.23 9.90
CA ARG A 222 -20.26 3.89 8.62
C ARG A 222 -21.38 4.81 8.16
N GLY A 223 -22.63 4.34 8.21
CA GLY A 223 -23.81 5.11 7.85
C GLY A 223 -24.00 6.36 8.72
N LEU A 224 -23.75 6.26 10.03
CA LEU A 224 -23.81 7.40 10.95
C LEU A 224 -22.77 8.48 10.61
N ILE A 225 -21.54 8.09 10.25
CA ILE A 225 -20.50 9.05 9.86
C ILE A 225 -20.89 9.82 8.59
N GLU A 226 -21.47 9.14 7.59
CA GLU A 226 -21.90 9.79 6.35
C GLU A 226 -23.09 10.74 6.56
N LYS A 227 -24.04 10.39 7.44
CA LYS A 227 -25.12 11.30 7.86
C LYS A 227 -24.56 12.56 8.51
N ASN A 228 -23.61 12.43 9.42
CA ASN A 228 -22.99 13.56 10.12
C ASN A 228 -22.22 14.51 9.19
N LYS A 229 -21.59 13.99 8.11
CA LYS A 229 -20.96 14.83 7.08
C LYS A 229 -21.97 15.69 6.33
N LYS A 230 -23.15 15.15 6.00
CA LYS A 230 -24.21 15.89 5.30
C LYS A 230 -24.78 17.02 6.18
N ILE A 231 -24.97 16.76 7.47
CA ILE A 231 -25.44 17.78 8.45
C ILE A 231 -24.47 18.97 8.49
N LYS A 232 -23.14 18.73 8.52
CA LYS A 232 -22.15 19.81 8.51
C LYS A 232 -22.09 20.61 7.20
N LYS A 233 -22.49 20.02 6.05
CA LYS A 233 -22.60 20.75 4.78
C LYS A 233 -23.85 21.62 4.71
N LEU A 234 -24.96 21.18 5.32
CA LEU A 234 -26.20 21.96 5.41
C LEU A 234 -26.06 23.17 6.36
N GLY A 235 -25.11 23.14 7.30
CA GLY A 235 -24.78 24.25 8.20
C GLY A 235 -23.82 25.31 7.63
N LYS A 236 -23.45 25.26 6.35
CA LYS A 236 -22.65 26.30 5.67
C LYS A 236 -23.44 26.89 4.51
N SER A 237 -24.46 27.66 4.87
CA SER A 237 -25.14 28.64 4.02
C SER A 237 -25.53 29.86 4.88
N VAL A 238 -24.55 30.46 5.55
CA VAL A 238 -24.60 31.85 6.01
C VAL A 238 -23.15 32.35 6.05
N LEU A 239 -22.92 33.50 5.42
CA LEU A 239 -21.66 34.21 5.12
C LEU A 239 -21.06 33.88 3.75
#